data_AF-A0ABD0SRU7-F1
#
_entry.id   AF-A0ABD0SRU7-F1
#
_cell.length_a   1.000
_cell.length_b   1.000
_cell.length_c   1.000
_cell.angle_alpha   90.00
_cell.angle_beta   90.00
_cell.angle_gamma   90.00
#
_symmetry.space_group_name_H-M   'P 1'
#
loop_
_entity.id
_entity.type
_entity.pdbx_description
1 polymer ?
#
loop_
_entity_poly.entity_id
_entity_poly.type
_entity_poly.pdbx_seq_one_letter_code
_entity_poly.pdbx_strand_id
1 'polypeptide(L)'
;MDLVEEIESLLQNGSNCSLPVLLDSLKSVVTQKICTTETVTADLIDLEFLEDVKNIISYENIPVFFGKTLRDIKCIILDERLREHPIFIMYKGPKKLIISSVVLPHSPLQDREYTSLEEIITAFKKHVDSLSTYFHELERIDRFCTIMEPVEPTFKDDYRRILLDDRIWLHVEVTPEGLASNIHLVGQSELWSNKLQQGLLSWDHDKEIIENIMTVFDLVNFPAGSRKSSTTTTISDDRPMIEPSLCGICLCAELPESPGIPLPLCPNPPCGVYFHRNCLFQWLVACGGGRPPPFGVATGSCPACLESIACCERDD
;
A
#
# COMPACT_ATOMS: atom_id res chain seq x y z
N MET A 1 11.24 -2.37 -48.95
CA MET A 1 12.50 -2.30 -49.71
C MET A 1 13.55 -3.02 -48.91
N ASP A 2 14.16 -4.00 -49.55
CA ASP A 2 15.34 -4.68 -49.01
C ASP A 2 16.46 -3.65 -48.80
N LEU A 3 17.30 -3.85 -47.78
CA LEU A 3 18.46 -3.00 -47.50
C LEU A 3 19.37 -2.97 -48.74
N VAL A 4 19.42 -4.08 -49.46
CA VAL A 4 20.11 -4.23 -50.74
C VAL A 4 19.47 -3.36 -51.83
N GLU A 5 18.14 -3.36 -51.98
CA GLU A 5 17.43 -2.51 -52.97
C GLU A 5 17.59 -1.01 -52.70
N GLU A 6 17.63 -0.61 -51.42
CA GLU A 6 17.78 0.79 -51.01
C GLU A 6 19.21 1.31 -51.27
N ILE A 7 20.22 0.48 -50.98
CA ILE A 7 21.62 0.72 -51.33
C ILE A 7 21.82 0.72 -52.85
N GLU A 8 21.20 -0.21 -53.57
CA GLU A 8 21.24 -0.27 -55.04
C GLU A 8 20.62 0.98 -55.66
N SER A 9 19.51 1.48 -55.12
CA SER A 9 18.89 2.71 -55.62
C SER A 9 19.77 3.95 -55.39
N LEU A 10 20.51 4.00 -54.28
CA LEU A 10 21.46 5.08 -53.99
C LEU A 10 22.67 5.07 -54.93
N LEU A 11 23.13 3.87 -55.30
CA LEU A 11 24.24 3.68 -56.25
C LEU A 11 23.80 3.93 -57.70
N GLN A 12 22.57 3.58 -58.07
CA GLN A 12 22.05 3.73 -59.44
C GLN A 12 21.55 5.15 -59.74
N ASN A 13 21.01 5.87 -58.77
CA ASN A 13 20.51 7.25 -58.95
C ASN A 13 21.61 8.33 -58.77
N GLY A 14 22.84 7.92 -58.42
CA GLY A 14 23.95 8.79 -58.06
C GLY A 14 24.62 9.54 -59.22
N SER A 15 23.87 10.02 -60.22
CA SER A 15 24.43 10.70 -61.39
C SER A 15 25.05 12.08 -61.12
N ASN A 16 25.07 12.58 -59.87
CA ASN A 16 25.74 13.84 -59.48
C ASN A 16 26.11 13.96 -57.98
N CYS A 17 26.28 12.85 -57.25
CA CYS A 17 26.68 12.92 -55.83
C CYS A 17 28.20 12.80 -55.66
N SER A 18 28.80 13.70 -54.86
CA SER A 18 30.20 13.55 -54.45
C SER A 18 30.36 12.37 -53.49
N LEU A 19 31.55 11.74 -53.50
CA LEU A 19 31.83 10.58 -52.63
C LEU A 19 31.49 10.83 -51.14
N PRO A 20 31.76 12.01 -50.54
CA PRO A 20 31.34 12.29 -49.16
C PRO A 20 29.83 12.20 -48.94
N VAL A 21 29.02 12.74 -49.87
CA VAL A 21 27.55 12.74 -49.77
C VAL A 21 27.00 11.31 -49.87
N LEU A 22 27.62 10.48 -50.71
CA LEU A 22 27.26 9.06 -50.81
C LEU A 22 27.59 8.31 -49.52
N LEU A 23 28.77 8.53 -48.94
CA LEU A 23 29.19 7.90 -47.69
C LEU A 23 28.31 8.29 -46.52
N ASP A 24 27.93 9.57 -46.41
CA ASP A 24 27.01 10.05 -45.38
C ASP A 24 25.60 9.45 -45.55
N SER A 25 25.13 9.34 -46.79
CA SER A 25 23.83 8.73 -47.10
C SER A 25 23.81 7.24 -46.78
N LEU A 26 24.87 6.49 -47.13
CA LEU A 26 25.03 5.08 -46.78
C LEU A 26 25.11 4.89 -45.27
N LYS A 27 25.88 5.74 -44.58
CA LYS A 27 25.97 5.71 -43.12
C LYS A 27 24.61 5.96 -42.47
N SER A 28 23.83 6.91 -42.98
CA SER A 28 22.48 7.21 -42.51
C SER A 28 21.54 6.00 -42.66
N VAL A 29 21.48 5.39 -43.85
CA VAL A 29 20.62 4.22 -44.13
C VAL A 29 21.00 3.02 -43.25
N VAL A 30 22.30 2.73 -43.16
CA VAL A 30 22.81 1.63 -42.32
C VAL A 30 22.50 1.89 -40.84
N THR A 31 22.73 3.11 -40.35
CA THR A 31 22.46 3.47 -38.95
C THR A 31 20.96 3.42 -38.63
N GLN A 32 20.10 3.88 -39.54
CA GLN A 32 18.64 3.87 -39.37
C GLN A 32 18.08 2.44 -39.33
N LYS A 33 18.61 1.54 -40.16
CA LYS A 33 18.20 0.12 -40.21
C LYS A 33 18.75 -0.68 -39.03
N ILE A 34 20.00 -0.47 -38.65
CA ILE A 34 20.58 -1.08 -37.43
C ILE A 34 19.79 -0.61 -36.20
N CYS A 35 19.51 0.69 -36.07
CA CYS A 35 18.73 1.23 -34.96
C CYS A 35 17.29 0.68 -34.91
N THR A 36 16.65 0.47 -36.07
CA THR A 36 15.32 -0.21 -36.12
C THR A 36 15.39 -1.68 -35.74
N THR A 37 16.50 -2.37 -36.02
CA THR A 37 16.68 -3.77 -35.63
C THR A 37 16.96 -3.88 -34.13
N GLU A 38 17.83 -3.01 -33.59
CA GLU A 38 18.15 -2.92 -32.16
C GLU A 38 16.92 -2.57 -31.32
N THR A 39 16.08 -1.63 -31.78
CA THR A 39 14.82 -1.27 -31.11
C THR A 39 13.80 -2.42 -31.16
N VAL A 40 13.69 -3.16 -32.26
CA VAL A 40 12.83 -4.36 -32.34
C VAL A 40 13.35 -5.48 -31.43
N THR A 41 14.66 -5.70 -31.34
CA THR A 41 15.23 -6.73 -30.45
C THR A 41 15.14 -6.36 -28.97
N ALA A 42 15.19 -5.08 -28.62
CA ALA A 42 14.97 -4.62 -27.25
C ALA A 42 13.53 -4.88 -26.77
N ASP A 43 12.59 -5.03 -27.72
CA ASP A 43 11.20 -5.37 -27.42
C ASP A 43 10.92 -6.86 -27.29
N LEU A 44 11.88 -7.72 -27.67
CA LEU A 44 11.77 -9.15 -27.51
C LEU A 44 12.19 -9.57 -26.10
N ILE A 45 11.45 -10.53 -25.55
CA ILE A 45 11.84 -11.22 -24.32
C ILE A 45 13.01 -12.13 -24.66
N ASP A 46 14.10 -12.02 -23.91
CA ASP A 46 15.30 -12.80 -24.17
C ASP A 46 15.18 -14.25 -23.65
N LEU A 47 15.99 -15.15 -24.23
CA LEU A 47 16.01 -16.57 -23.88
C LEU A 47 16.52 -16.83 -22.46
N GLU A 48 17.44 -16.00 -21.96
CA GLU A 48 18.02 -16.12 -20.61
C GLU A 48 16.91 -15.94 -19.57
N PHE A 49 16.07 -14.92 -19.73
CA PHE A 49 14.90 -14.70 -18.88
C PHE A 49 13.89 -15.86 -18.91
N LEU A 50 13.60 -16.44 -20.09
CA LEU A 50 12.68 -17.60 -20.18
C LEU A 50 13.26 -18.83 -19.48
N GLU A 51 14.59 -19.00 -19.53
CA GLU A 51 15.30 -20.07 -18.84
C GLU A 51 15.27 -19.86 -17.32
N ASP A 52 15.45 -18.62 -16.85
CA ASP A 52 15.27 -18.24 -15.44
C ASP A 52 13.88 -18.60 -14.91
N VAL A 53 12.81 -18.23 -15.64
CA VAL A 53 11.43 -18.59 -15.27
C VAL A 53 11.29 -20.11 -15.16
N LYS A 54 11.79 -20.85 -16.16
CA LYS A 54 11.70 -22.31 -16.18
C LYS A 54 12.42 -22.92 -14.97
N ASN A 55 13.57 -22.39 -14.59
CA ASN A 55 14.33 -22.85 -13.44
C ASN A 55 13.54 -22.65 -12.13
N ILE A 56 12.92 -21.49 -11.95
CA ILE A 56 12.11 -21.19 -10.75
C ILE A 56 10.93 -22.15 -10.61
N ILE A 57 10.22 -22.41 -11.71
CA ILE A 57 9.07 -23.34 -11.71
C ILE A 57 9.54 -24.77 -11.42
N SER A 58 10.65 -25.19 -12.02
CA SER A 58 11.10 -26.59 -11.97
C SER A 58 11.79 -26.96 -10.66
N TYR A 59 12.60 -26.07 -10.11
CA TYR A 59 13.47 -26.37 -8.97
C TYR A 59 12.96 -25.79 -7.65
N GLU A 60 12.35 -24.61 -7.66
CA GLU A 60 11.88 -23.97 -6.43
C GLU A 60 10.39 -24.21 -6.15
N ASN A 61 9.66 -24.81 -7.10
CA ASN A 61 8.21 -25.05 -7.02
C ASN A 61 7.41 -23.78 -6.66
N ILE A 62 7.87 -22.63 -7.15
CA ILE A 62 7.22 -21.34 -6.94
C ILE A 62 6.12 -21.16 -7.99
N PRO A 63 4.86 -20.89 -7.58
CA PRO A 63 3.81 -20.54 -8.53
C PRO A 63 4.15 -19.24 -9.26
N VAL A 64 4.21 -19.31 -10.59
CA VAL A 64 4.47 -18.16 -11.48
C VAL A 64 3.28 -17.93 -12.41
N PHE A 65 2.85 -16.68 -12.52
CA PHE A 65 1.77 -16.24 -13.41
C PHE A 65 2.27 -15.10 -14.29
N PHE A 66 1.74 -15.03 -15.52
CA PHE A 66 2.12 -14.01 -16.49
C PHE A 66 0.96 -13.08 -16.83
N GLY A 67 1.30 -11.81 -17.04
CA GLY A 67 0.44 -10.84 -17.69
C GLY A 67 0.32 -11.08 -19.20
N LYS A 68 -0.47 -10.24 -19.87
CA LYS A 68 -0.80 -10.38 -21.30
C LYS A 68 0.41 -10.30 -22.24
N THR A 69 1.46 -9.62 -21.81
CA THR A 69 2.66 -9.32 -22.62
C THR A 69 3.87 -10.20 -22.26
N LEU A 70 3.72 -11.12 -21.29
CA LEU A 70 4.80 -11.89 -20.66
C LEU A 70 5.90 -11.04 -19.98
N ARG A 71 5.73 -9.71 -19.92
CA ARG A 71 6.66 -8.81 -19.23
C ARG A 71 6.30 -8.59 -17.76
N ASP A 72 5.02 -8.75 -17.43
CA ASP A 72 4.53 -8.72 -16.07
C ASP A 72 4.45 -10.14 -15.53
N ILE A 73 5.04 -10.35 -14.35
CA ILE A 73 5.15 -11.65 -13.70
C ILE A 73 4.62 -11.49 -12.29
N LYS A 74 3.86 -12.47 -11.81
CA LYS A 74 3.52 -12.63 -10.40
C LYS A 74 4.12 -13.93 -9.92
N CYS A 75 4.89 -13.87 -8.84
CA CYS A 75 5.33 -15.05 -8.11
C CYS A 75 4.64 -15.11 -6.74
N ILE A 76 4.39 -16.31 -6.22
CA ILE A 76 3.86 -16.51 -4.86
C ILE A 76 4.94 -17.18 -4.01
N ILE A 77 5.43 -16.48 -2.99
CA ILE A 77 6.47 -16.98 -2.09
C ILE A 77 5.80 -17.40 -0.79
N LEU A 78 6.11 -18.61 -0.33
CA LEU A 78 5.64 -19.11 0.97
C LEU A 78 6.70 -18.87 2.02
N ASP A 79 6.29 -18.41 3.20
CA ASP A 79 7.17 -18.38 4.37
C ASP A 79 7.09 -19.66 5.22
N GLU A 80 7.83 -19.70 6.33
CA GLU A 80 7.87 -20.84 7.25
C GLU A 80 6.50 -21.22 7.85
N ARG A 81 5.56 -20.28 7.90
CA ARG A 81 4.19 -20.49 8.39
C ARG A 81 3.19 -20.75 7.26
N LEU A 82 3.69 -20.99 6.04
CA LEU A 82 2.90 -21.25 4.84
C LEU A 82 1.99 -20.07 4.45
N ARG A 83 2.38 -18.84 4.82
CA ARG A 83 1.68 -17.63 4.37
C ARG A 83 2.12 -17.29 2.97
N GLU A 84 1.16 -16.90 2.13
CA GLU A 84 1.41 -16.54 0.74
C GLU A 84 1.78 -15.07 0.61
N HIS A 85 2.96 -14.81 0.05
CA HIS A 85 3.50 -13.48 -0.20
C HIS A 85 3.63 -13.23 -1.71
N PRO A 86 2.64 -12.56 -2.33
CA PRO A 86 2.70 -12.26 -3.76
C PRO A 86 3.70 -11.14 -4.05
N ILE A 87 4.57 -11.38 -5.02
CA ILE A 87 5.49 -10.39 -5.58
C ILE A 87 5.19 -10.18 -7.06
N PHE A 88 5.09 -8.93 -7.48
CA PHE A 88 4.88 -8.55 -8.87
C PHE A 88 6.18 -7.97 -9.43
N ILE A 89 6.60 -8.50 -10.57
CA ILE A 89 7.89 -8.20 -11.22
C ILE A 89 7.61 -7.74 -12.65
N MET A 90 8.34 -6.74 -13.10
CA MET A 90 8.28 -6.23 -14.47
C MET A 90 9.63 -6.39 -15.16
N TYR A 91 9.63 -7.07 -16.31
CA TYR A 91 10.75 -7.16 -17.23
C TYR A 91 10.84 -5.89 -18.08
N LYS A 92 11.94 -5.14 -17.93
CA LYS A 92 12.25 -3.93 -18.69
C LYS A 92 13.26 -4.16 -19.81
N GLY A 93 13.88 -5.33 -19.85
CA GLY A 93 14.86 -5.70 -20.86
C GLY A 93 15.86 -6.73 -20.32
N PRO A 94 16.85 -7.12 -21.14
CA PRO A 94 17.84 -8.11 -20.73
C PRO A 94 18.56 -7.66 -19.46
N LYS A 95 18.55 -8.52 -18.44
CA LYS A 95 19.14 -8.28 -17.11
C LYS A 95 18.61 -7.02 -16.41
N LYS A 96 17.37 -6.64 -16.72
CA LYS A 96 16.68 -5.48 -16.15
C LYS A 96 15.28 -5.86 -15.71
N LEU A 97 15.19 -6.34 -14.48
CA LEU A 97 13.95 -6.65 -13.80
C LEU A 97 13.75 -5.66 -12.65
N ILE A 98 12.50 -5.29 -12.41
CA ILE A 98 12.14 -4.46 -11.24
C ILE A 98 10.97 -5.09 -10.50
N ILE A 99 10.90 -4.88 -9.19
CA ILE A 99 9.72 -5.21 -8.40
C ILE A 99 8.70 -4.09 -8.62
N SER A 100 7.56 -4.40 -9.25
CA SER A 100 6.54 -3.40 -9.58
C SER A 100 5.58 -3.16 -8.41
N SER A 101 5.26 -4.19 -7.63
CA SER A 101 4.44 -4.06 -6.42
C SER A 101 4.57 -5.30 -5.52
N VAL A 102 4.29 -5.10 -4.24
CA VAL A 102 4.23 -6.12 -3.19
C VAL A 102 3.13 -5.76 -2.18
N VAL A 103 2.71 -6.73 -1.37
CA VAL A 103 1.74 -6.54 -0.28
C VAL A 103 2.46 -6.57 1.07
N LEU A 104 3.54 -5.78 1.17
CA LEU A 104 4.42 -5.65 2.33
C LEU A 104 4.82 -4.18 2.51
N PRO A 105 5.37 -3.78 3.67
CA PRO A 105 5.91 -2.44 3.85
C PRO A 105 6.98 -2.12 2.80
N HIS A 106 7.17 -0.83 2.51
CA HIS A 106 8.21 -0.44 1.56
C HIS A 106 9.59 -0.86 2.06
N SER A 107 10.44 -1.32 1.15
CA SER A 107 11.82 -1.68 1.44
C SER A 107 12.74 -1.25 0.29
N PRO A 108 14.06 -1.19 0.51
CA PRO A 108 15.03 -0.90 -0.55
C PRO A 108 15.01 -1.93 -1.70
N LEU A 109 14.37 -3.09 -1.54
CA LEU A 109 14.24 -4.09 -2.60
C LEU A 109 13.43 -3.56 -3.79
N GLN A 110 12.46 -2.68 -3.56
CA GLN A 110 11.57 -2.12 -4.57
C GLN A 110 12.27 -1.05 -5.44
N ASP A 111 13.35 -0.45 -4.94
CA ASP A 111 13.98 0.73 -5.56
C ASP A 111 15.16 0.38 -6.48
N ARG A 112 15.52 -0.91 -6.59
CA ARG A 112 16.67 -1.38 -7.37
C ARG A 112 16.28 -2.20 -8.59
N GLU A 113 17.18 -2.24 -9.58
CA GLU A 113 17.11 -3.13 -10.72
C GLU A 113 17.85 -4.44 -10.41
N TYR A 114 17.32 -5.54 -10.95
CA TYR A 114 17.85 -6.89 -10.77
C TYR A 114 18.21 -7.51 -12.11
N THR A 115 19.19 -8.39 -12.07
CA THR A 115 19.73 -9.03 -13.28
C THR A 115 19.04 -10.35 -13.62
N SER A 116 18.45 -11.02 -12.64
CA SER A 116 17.72 -12.28 -12.81
C SER A 116 16.54 -12.38 -11.84
N LEU A 117 15.63 -13.31 -12.13
CA LEU A 117 14.51 -13.61 -11.22
C LEU A 117 14.98 -14.32 -9.95
N GLU A 118 16.03 -15.15 -10.04
CA GLU A 118 16.63 -15.82 -8.89
C GLU A 118 17.15 -14.80 -7.85
N GLU A 119 17.77 -13.72 -8.31
CA GLU A 119 18.26 -12.64 -7.46
C GLU A 119 17.10 -11.97 -6.70
N ILE A 120 16.00 -11.68 -7.40
CA ILE A 120 14.78 -11.10 -6.80
C ILE A 120 14.22 -12.05 -5.74
N ILE A 121 13.99 -13.31 -6.11
CA ILE A 121 13.32 -14.29 -5.25
C ILE A 121 14.16 -14.55 -4.00
N THR A 122 15.47 -14.71 -4.14
CA THR A 122 16.38 -14.93 -3.01
C THR A 122 16.36 -13.73 -2.05
N ALA A 123 16.44 -12.52 -2.59
CA ALA A 123 16.40 -11.31 -1.77
C ALA A 123 15.04 -11.11 -1.08
N PHE A 124 13.95 -11.40 -1.79
CA PHE A 124 12.60 -11.26 -1.25
C PHE A 124 12.29 -12.30 -0.19
N LYS A 125 12.67 -13.58 -0.38
CA LYS A 125 12.56 -14.62 0.65
C LYS A 125 13.23 -14.19 1.96
N LYS A 126 14.48 -13.73 1.88
CA LYS A 126 15.21 -13.22 3.04
C LYS A 126 14.49 -12.05 3.72
N HIS A 127 13.88 -11.16 2.96
CA HIS A 127 13.11 -10.05 3.51
C HIS A 127 11.82 -10.53 4.20
N VAL A 128 11.08 -11.44 3.57
CA VAL A 128 9.89 -12.07 4.17
C VAL A 128 10.26 -12.76 5.49
N ASP A 129 11.36 -13.51 5.53
CA ASP A 129 11.83 -14.17 6.75
C ASP A 129 12.14 -13.16 7.87
N SER A 130 12.73 -12.01 7.51
CA SER A 130 13.02 -10.94 8.47
C SER A 130 11.79 -10.27 9.08
N LEU A 131 10.63 -10.37 8.41
CA LEU A 131 9.35 -9.80 8.86
C LEU A 131 8.49 -10.79 9.68
N SER A 132 9.05 -11.95 10.05
CA SER A 132 8.30 -13.00 10.77
C SER A 132 7.59 -12.50 12.03
N THR A 133 8.26 -11.68 12.86
CA THR A 133 7.67 -11.05 14.05
C THR A 133 6.59 -10.02 13.70
N TYR A 134 6.85 -9.17 12.71
CA TYR A 134 5.87 -8.19 12.21
C TYR A 134 4.55 -8.86 11.79
N PHE A 135 4.64 -9.92 10.99
CA PHE A 135 3.44 -10.67 10.58
C PHE A 135 2.73 -11.30 11.78
N HIS A 136 3.50 -11.83 12.73
CA HIS A 136 2.93 -12.43 13.92
C HIS A 136 2.12 -11.43 14.74
N GLU A 137 2.68 -10.24 15.02
CA GLU A 137 1.99 -9.19 15.79
C GLU A 137 0.72 -8.71 15.10
N LEU A 138 0.75 -8.47 13.79
CA LEU A 138 -0.44 -8.08 13.03
C LEU A 138 -1.53 -9.16 13.08
N GLU A 139 -1.17 -10.43 12.86
CA GLU A 139 -2.13 -11.54 12.95
C GLU A 139 -2.73 -11.68 14.35
N ARG A 140 -1.93 -11.42 15.39
CA ARG A 140 -2.43 -11.42 16.78
C ARG A 140 -3.44 -10.30 16.98
N ILE A 141 -3.11 -9.08 16.57
CA ILE A 141 -4.03 -7.95 16.64
C ILE A 141 -5.32 -8.27 15.88
N ASP A 142 -5.22 -8.71 14.62
CA ASP A 142 -6.38 -9.00 13.75
C ASP A 142 -7.26 -10.14 14.28
N ARG A 143 -6.68 -11.08 15.03
CA ARG A 143 -7.41 -12.20 15.63
C ARG A 143 -8.21 -11.83 16.87
N PHE A 144 -7.68 -10.95 17.71
CA PHE A 144 -8.24 -10.68 19.04
C PHE A 144 -8.95 -9.34 19.14
N CYS A 145 -8.67 -8.41 18.23
CA CYS A 145 -9.23 -7.07 18.22
C CYS A 145 -10.32 -6.92 17.15
N THR A 146 -11.24 -5.99 17.39
CA THR A 146 -12.11 -5.47 16.33
C THR A 146 -11.36 -4.36 15.60
N ILE A 147 -10.95 -4.60 14.36
CA ILE A 147 -10.24 -3.65 13.51
C ILE A 147 -11.25 -2.75 12.79
N MET A 148 -11.15 -1.45 13.04
CA MET A 148 -11.96 -0.42 12.38
C MET A 148 -11.31 0.03 11.07
N GLU A 149 -9.98 0.12 11.05
CA GLU A 149 -9.22 0.52 9.87
C GLU A 149 -7.81 -0.11 9.88
N PRO A 150 -7.31 -0.58 8.73
CA PRO A 150 -8.01 -0.73 7.44
C PRO A 150 -9.17 -1.73 7.52
N VAL A 151 -10.19 -1.55 6.65
CA VAL A 151 -11.38 -2.42 6.60
C VAL A 151 -11.01 -3.85 6.15
N GLU A 152 -10.11 -3.96 5.18
CA GLU A 152 -9.53 -5.21 4.71
C GLU A 152 -8.01 -5.19 4.97
N PRO A 153 -7.58 -5.55 6.19
CA PRO A 153 -6.18 -5.47 6.56
C PRO A 153 -5.31 -6.40 5.73
N THR A 154 -4.19 -5.85 5.26
CA THR A 154 -3.11 -6.60 4.61
C THR A 154 -1.80 -6.43 5.38
N PHE A 155 -0.76 -7.16 4.99
CA PHE A 155 0.60 -6.95 5.50
C PHE A 155 1.31 -5.75 4.88
N LYS A 156 0.69 -5.02 3.94
CA LYS A 156 1.18 -3.72 3.51
C LYS A 156 0.77 -2.62 4.49
N ASP A 157 -0.35 -2.83 5.18
CA ASP A 157 -0.88 -1.92 6.18
C ASP A 157 -0.15 -2.20 7.49
N ASP A 158 0.80 -1.34 7.83
CA ASP A 158 1.62 -1.42 9.04
C ASP A 158 0.92 -0.86 10.29
N TYR A 159 -0.35 -0.45 10.18
CA TYR A 159 -1.13 0.06 11.30
C TYR A 159 -2.46 -0.65 11.47
N ARG A 160 -3.04 -0.54 12.67
CA ARG A 160 -4.40 -0.95 12.99
C ARG A 160 -5.07 0.09 13.87
N ARG A 161 -6.33 0.43 13.53
CA ARG A 161 -7.23 1.17 14.41
C ARG A 161 -8.17 0.20 15.11
N ILE A 162 -7.90 -0.04 16.39
CA ILE A 162 -8.58 -1.02 17.22
C ILE A 162 -9.74 -0.35 17.96
N LEU A 163 -10.93 -0.96 17.94
CA LEU A 163 -12.06 -0.50 18.75
C LEU A 163 -11.79 -0.72 20.24
N LEU A 164 -11.78 0.36 21.03
CA LEU A 164 -11.72 0.29 22.50
C LEU A 164 -13.09 0.53 23.15
N ASP A 165 -13.89 1.43 22.57
CA ASP A 165 -15.23 1.80 22.99
C ASP A 165 -16.00 2.39 21.79
N ASP A 166 -17.32 2.56 21.88
CA ASP A 166 -18.22 2.96 20.77
C ASP A 166 -17.66 4.09 19.88
N ARG A 167 -17.00 5.09 20.50
CA ARG A 167 -16.43 6.26 19.82
C ARG A 167 -14.94 6.48 20.12
N ILE A 168 -14.26 5.49 20.69
CA ILE A 168 -12.85 5.58 21.06
C ILE A 168 -12.12 4.41 20.42
N TRP A 169 -11.20 4.73 19.52
CA TRP A 169 -10.36 3.75 18.85
C TRP A 169 -8.89 4.01 19.22
N LEU A 170 -8.07 2.98 19.13
CA LEU A 170 -6.63 3.04 19.35
C LEU A 170 -5.93 2.83 18.01
N HIS A 171 -5.16 3.81 17.57
CA HIS A 171 -4.22 3.64 16.47
C HIS A 171 -2.92 3.05 17.02
N VAL A 172 -2.42 2.01 16.36
CA VAL A 172 -1.12 1.37 16.64
C VAL A 172 -0.46 1.07 15.32
N GLU A 173 0.78 1.50 15.15
CA GLU A 173 1.67 1.04 14.07
C GLU A 173 2.56 -0.10 14.58
N VAL A 174 2.94 -1.00 13.67
CA VAL A 174 3.84 -2.12 13.93
C VAL A 174 5.05 -1.96 13.02
N THR A 175 6.23 -1.79 13.60
CA THR A 175 7.48 -1.66 12.84
C THR A 175 7.85 -2.99 12.18
N PRO A 176 8.72 -3.01 11.15
CA PRO A 176 9.22 -4.25 10.53
C PRO A 176 9.82 -5.26 11.53
N GLU A 177 10.34 -4.79 12.66
CA GLU A 177 10.87 -5.62 13.75
C GLU A 177 9.78 -6.24 14.64
N GLY A 178 8.51 -5.86 14.44
CA GLY A 178 7.38 -6.30 15.25
C GLY A 178 7.17 -5.50 16.54
N LEU A 179 7.62 -4.23 16.58
CA LEU A 179 7.43 -3.37 17.75
C LEU A 179 6.27 -2.40 17.54
N ALA A 180 5.54 -2.06 18.60
CA ALA A 180 4.52 -1.02 18.52
C ALA A 180 5.15 0.38 18.41
N SER A 181 4.64 1.18 17.48
CA SER A 181 4.98 2.58 17.28
C SER A 181 3.73 3.42 17.07
N ASN A 182 3.92 4.75 17.10
CA ASN A 182 2.87 5.76 16.87
C ASN A 182 1.52 5.46 17.57
N ILE A 183 1.54 5.14 18.86
CA ILE A 183 0.32 4.75 19.58
C ILE A 183 -0.45 6.00 20.02
N HIS A 184 -1.68 6.17 19.52
CA HIS A 184 -2.54 7.29 19.91
C HIS A 184 -4.04 6.94 19.84
N LEU A 185 -4.87 7.74 20.52
CA LEU A 185 -6.32 7.56 20.49
C LEU A 185 -6.95 8.35 19.35
N VAL A 186 -7.92 7.71 18.68
CA VAL A 186 -8.85 8.37 17.77
C VAL A 186 -10.20 8.50 18.48
N GLY A 187 -10.68 9.74 18.58
CA GLY A 187 -11.81 10.11 19.43
C GLY A 187 -11.34 10.83 20.69
N GLN A 188 -12.28 11.36 21.47
CA GLN A 188 -11.95 12.18 22.65
C GLN A 188 -12.53 11.58 23.92
N SER A 189 -11.66 11.18 24.84
CA SER A 189 -12.04 10.79 26.20
C SER A 189 -10.87 10.95 27.16
N GLU A 190 -11.06 11.76 28.20
CA GLU A 190 -10.04 11.97 29.24
C GLU A 190 -9.67 10.67 29.96
N LEU A 191 -10.64 9.78 30.21
CA LEU A 191 -10.41 8.50 30.87
C LEU A 191 -9.46 7.62 30.05
N TRP A 192 -9.73 7.46 28.77
CA TRP A 192 -8.91 6.64 27.86
C TRP A 192 -7.53 7.28 27.64
N SER A 193 -7.48 8.61 27.47
CA SER A 193 -6.20 9.33 27.31
C SER A 193 -5.30 9.19 28.54
N ASN A 194 -5.86 9.28 29.74
CA ASN A 194 -5.09 9.11 30.98
C ASN A 194 -4.54 7.68 31.12
N LYS A 195 -5.35 6.66 30.77
CA LYS A 195 -4.89 5.26 30.74
C LYS A 195 -3.74 5.07 29.76
N LEU A 196 -3.89 5.57 28.52
CA LEU A 196 -2.84 5.44 27.51
C LEU A 196 -1.54 6.12 27.97
N GLN A 197 -1.59 7.37 28.43
CA GLN A 197 -0.41 8.10 28.88
C GLN A 197 0.35 7.38 30.01
N GLN A 198 -0.38 6.84 31.00
CA GLN A 198 0.24 6.07 32.08
C GLN A 198 0.78 4.73 31.59
N GLY A 199 0.01 4.03 30.76
CA GLY A 199 0.35 2.73 30.23
C GLY A 199 1.58 2.73 29.32
N LEU A 200 1.77 3.78 28.52
CA LEU A 200 2.96 3.94 27.67
C LEU A 200 4.25 4.03 28.49
N LEU A 201 4.22 4.53 29.72
CA LEU A 201 5.38 4.56 30.62
C LEU A 201 5.77 3.17 31.14
N SER A 202 4.83 2.23 31.13
CA SER A 202 5.00 0.84 31.58
C SER A 202 4.98 -0.16 30.43
N TRP A 203 5.12 0.30 29.18
CA TRP A 203 5.10 -0.57 28.01
C TRP A 203 6.29 -1.53 28.03
N ASP A 204 6.00 -2.83 27.93
CA ASP A 204 7.00 -3.89 28.02
C ASP A 204 7.33 -4.43 26.63
N HIS A 205 8.51 -4.10 26.11
CA HIS A 205 8.94 -4.51 24.77
C HIS A 205 9.25 -6.01 24.64
N ASP A 206 9.29 -6.76 25.75
CA ASP A 206 9.46 -8.21 25.73
C ASP A 206 8.11 -8.95 25.61
N LYS A 207 6.99 -8.22 25.67
CA LYS A 207 5.64 -8.75 25.49
C LYS A 207 5.06 -8.41 24.13
N GLU A 208 4.12 -9.25 23.69
CA GLU A 208 3.32 -8.99 22.50
C GLU A 208 2.57 -7.66 22.63
N ILE A 209 2.33 -7.00 21.50
CA ILE A 209 1.65 -5.70 21.45
C ILE A 209 0.27 -5.80 22.10
N ILE A 210 -0.43 -6.91 21.85
CA ILE A 210 -1.78 -7.11 22.37
C ILE A 210 -1.82 -7.24 23.89
N GLU A 211 -0.83 -7.90 24.50
CA GLU A 211 -0.76 -8.06 25.95
C GLU A 211 -0.52 -6.71 26.64
N ASN A 212 0.32 -5.87 26.03
CA ASN A 212 0.51 -4.50 26.48
C ASN A 212 -0.79 -3.72 26.39
N ILE A 213 -1.49 -3.73 25.24
CA ILE A 213 -2.77 -3.02 25.07
C ILE A 213 -3.79 -3.48 26.13
N MET A 214 -3.93 -4.79 26.34
CA MET A 214 -4.83 -5.33 27.36
C MET A 214 -4.49 -4.84 28.77
N THR A 215 -3.19 -4.77 29.10
CA THR A 215 -2.72 -4.27 30.40
C THR A 215 -2.96 -2.77 30.55
N VAL A 216 -2.62 -1.97 29.54
CA VAL A 216 -2.79 -0.50 29.54
C VAL A 216 -4.24 -0.09 29.76
N PHE A 217 -5.18 -0.84 29.16
CA PHE A 217 -6.59 -0.50 29.18
C PHE A 217 -7.44 -1.31 30.17
N ASP A 218 -6.82 -2.20 30.94
CA ASP A 218 -7.47 -3.15 31.86
C ASP A 218 -8.52 -4.03 31.16
N LEU A 219 -8.23 -4.48 29.93
CA LEU A 219 -9.14 -5.27 29.11
C LEU A 219 -8.99 -6.76 29.40
N VAL A 220 -10.11 -7.43 29.70
CA VAL A 220 -10.16 -8.90 29.75
C VAL A 220 -10.40 -9.47 28.34
N ASN A 221 -11.21 -8.79 27.54
CA ASN A 221 -11.46 -9.07 26.13
C ASN A 221 -11.68 -7.75 25.40
N PHE A 222 -11.33 -7.69 24.11
CA PHE A 222 -11.67 -6.52 23.29
C PHE A 222 -13.18 -6.48 22.99
N PRO A 223 -13.77 -5.28 22.86
CA PRO A 223 -15.16 -5.16 22.44
C PRO A 223 -15.39 -5.85 21.10
N ALA A 224 -16.43 -6.67 21.03
CA ALA A 224 -16.97 -7.13 19.76
C ALA A 224 -17.75 -5.97 19.12
N GLY A 225 -17.54 -5.69 17.83
CA GLY A 225 -18.31 -4.67 17.11
C GLY A 225 -19.82 -4.90 17.28
N SER A 226 -20.51 -3.96 17.93
CA SER A 226 -21.96 -4.02 18.13
C SER A 226 -22.70 -3.62 16.85
N ARG A 227 -23.53 -4.53 16.31
CA ARG A 227 -24.58 -4.19 15.33
C ARG A 227 -25.90 -3.92 16.07
N LYS A 228 -26.50 -2.75 15.82
CA LYS A 228 -27.96 -2.59 15.96
C LYS A 228 -28.63 -3.31 14.79
N SER A 229 -28.96 -4.59 14.95
CA SER A 229 -29.77 -5.33 13.98
C SER A 229 -31.19 -4.77 13.96
N SER A 230 -31.56 -4.07 12.88
CA SER A 230 -32.96 -3.95 12.45
C SER A 230 -33.08 -4.59 11.07
N THR A 231 -33.79 -5.72 11.03
CA THR A 231 -34.43 -6.37 9.87
C THR A 231 -33.57 -7.12 8.82
N THR A 232 -33.81 -8.45 8.84
CA THR A 232 -33.92 -9.43 7.72
C THR A 232 -32.67 -9.94 6.99
N THR A 233 -32.32 -11.18 7.33
CA THR A 233 -31.95 -12.33 6.46
C THR A 233 -31.17 -12.07 5.17
N THR A 234 -29.93 -12.57 5.11
CA THR A 234 -29.53 -13.75 4.31
C THR A 234 -28.13 -14.25 4.70
N ILE A 235 -27.90 -15.53 4.46
CA ILE A 235 -26.74 -16.36 4.81
C ILE A 235 -25.52 -16.02 3.93
N SER A 236 -24.38 -15.66 4.54
CA SER A 236 -23.01 -16.12 4.21
C SER A 236 -21.95 -15.24 4.90
N ASP A 237 -20.90 -15.89 5.43
CA ASP A 237 -19.71 -15.39 6.13
C ASP A 237 -19.87 -14.79 7.53
N ASP A 238 -19.47 -15.59 8.53
CA ASP A 238 -19.44 -15.33 9.98
C ASP A 238 -18.36 -14.30 10.39
N ARG A 239 -18.21 -13.21 9.65
CA ARG A 239 -17.51 -12.01 10.15
C ARG A 239 -18.56 -10.97 10.58
N PRO A 240 -18.50 -10.43 11.81
CA PRO A 240 -19.36 -9.33 12.21
C PRO A 240 -19.00 -8.09 11.37
N MET A 241 -19.65 -7.92 10.22
CA MET A 241 -19.42 -6.77 9.36
C MET A 241 -19.96 -5.51 10.04
N ILE A 242 -19.12 -4.60 10.46
CA ILE A 242 -19.59 -3.33 11.03
C ILE A 242 -20.31 -2.55 9.91
N GLU A 243 -21.52 -2.06 10.15
CA GLU A 243 -22.17 -1.17 9.16
C GLU A 243 -21.29 0.07 8.99
N PRO A 244 -20.98 0.47 7.75
CA PRO A 244 -20.06 1.57 7.53
C PRO A 244 -20.65 2.86 8.07
N SER A 245 -19.93 3.52 8.98
CA SER A 245 -20.26 4.86 9.43
C SER A 245 -20.28 5.81 8.23
N LEU A 246 -21.32 6.64 8.11
CA LEU A 246 -21.40 7.66 7.07
C LEU A 246 -20.87 9.00 7.59
N CYS A 247 -20.13 9.70 6.74
CA CYS A 247 -19.65 11.04 7.05
C CYS A 247 -20.80 12.04 7.10
N GLY A 248 -20.91 12.81 8.17
CA GLY A 248 -21.95 13.83 8.35
C GLY A 248 -21.88 15.04 7.39
N ILE A 249 -20.91 15.08 6.47
CA ILE A 249 -20.74 16.14 5.46
C ILE A 249 -21.03 15.61 4.06
N CYS A 250 -20.27 14.61 3.60
CA CYS A 250 -20.42 14.08 2.24
C CYS A 250 -21.43 12.93 2.14
N LEU A 251 -21.87 12.37 3.29
CA LEU A 251 -22.78 11.22 3.38
C LEU A 251 -22.23 9.93 2.74
N CYS A 252 -20.92 9.88 2.48
CA CYS A 252 -20.23 8.69 1.99
C CYS A 252 -19.55 7.94 3.14
N ALA A 253 -19.39 6.62 2.97
CA ALA A 253 -18.54 5.79 3.82
C ALA A 253 -17.06 5.92 3.45
N GLU A 254 -16.74 5.92 2.16
CA GLU A 254 -15.36 6.01 1.66
C GLU A 254 -15.28 7.03 0.53
N LEU A 255 -14.11 7.63 0.35
CA LEU A 255 -13.83 8.58 -0.73
C LEU A 255 -12.87 7.95 -1.75
N PRO A 256 -13.13 8.06 -3.06
CA PRO A 256 -12.27 7.48 -4.08
C PRO A 256 -10.83 8.02 -4.09
N GLU A 257 -10.65 9.31 -3.77
CA GLU A 257 -9.36 10.02 -3.86
C GLU A 257 -8.60 10.10 -2.54
N SER A 258 -9.25 9.73 -1.42
CA SER A 258 -8.66 9.75 -0.08
C SER A 258 -9.20 8.55 0.69
N PRO A 259 -8.56 7.38 0.59
CA PRO A 259 -8.98 6.21 1.34
C PRO A 259 -8.92 6.56 2.83
N GLY A 260 -10.07 6.47 3.49
CA GLY A 260 -10.24 6.85 4.88
C GLY A 260 -11.71 6.78 5.26
N ILE A 261 -12.00 6.23 6.42
CA ILE A 261 -13.37 6.10 6.93
C ILE A 261 -13.76 7.31 7.80
N PRO A 262 -15.05 7.55 8.07
CA PRO A 262 -15.49 8.62 8.93
C PRO A 262 -15.12 8.33 10.39
N LEU A 263 -14.54 9.32 11.05
CA LEU A 263 -13.98 9.19 12.40
C LEU A 263 -14.82 9.98 13.42
N PRO A 264 -14.83 9.56 14.71
CA PRO A 264 -15.54 10.27 15.78
C PRO A 264 -14.75 11.52 16.25
N LEU A 265 -14.55 12.50 15.37
CA LEU A 265 -13.67 13.66 15.61
C LEU A 265 -14.27 14.71 16.56
N CYS A 266 -15.59 14.75 16.71
CA CYS A 266 -16.26 15.76 17.54
C CYS A 266 -16.07 15.45 19.03
N PRO A 267 -15.57 16.41 19.85
CA PRO A 267 -15.39 16.24 21.28
C PRO A 267 -16.68 15.98 22.05
N ASN A 268 -17.80 16.51 21.54
CA ASN A 268 -19.09 16.50 22.21
C ASN A 268 -19.72 15.09 22.15
N PRO A 269 -19.79 14.31 23.25
CA PRO A 269 -20.26 12.93 23.19
C PRO A 269 -21.70 12.79 22.68
N PRO A 270 -22.67 13.65 23.09
CA PRO A 270 -24.02 13.69 22.53
C PRO A 270 -24.11 13.94 21.01
N CYS A 271 -23.08 14.51 20.37
CA CYS A 271 -23.11 14.79 18.94
C CYS A 271 -23.26 13.50 18.11
N GLY A 272 -22.50 12.45 18.46
CA GLY A 272 -22.60 11.14 17.81
C GLY A 272 -22.20 11.07 16.32
N VAL A 273 -21.94 12.20 15.65
CA VAL A 273 -21.65 12.24 14.20
C VAL A 273 -20.18 11.91 13.91
N TYR A 274 -19.96 11.16 12.84
CA TYR A 274 -18.64 10.82 12.30
C TYR A 274 -18.34 11.69 11.08
N PHE A 275 -17.07 12.01 10.85
CA PHE A 275 -16.65 12.81 9.70
C PHE A 275 -15.38 12.23 9.10
N HIS A 276 -15.29 12.18 7.77
CA HIS A 276 -13.97 12.06 7.15
C HIS A 276 -13.12 13.26 7.59
N ARG A 277 -11.86 12.99 7.96
CA ARG A 277 -10.93 14.05 8.37
C ARG A 277 -10.81 15.14 7.32
N ASN A 278 -10.60 14.76 6.05
CA ASN A 278 -10.50 15.73 4.96
C ASN A 278 -11.79 16.56 4.79
N CYS A 279 -12.98 15.94 4.87
CA CYS A 279 -14.24 16.68 4.79
C CYS A 279 -14.38 17.70 5.92
N LEU A 280 -14.08 17.30 7.16
CA LEU A 280 -14.17 18.19 8.31
C LEU A 280 -13.12 19.31 8.23
N PHE A 281 -11.88 18.98 7.87
CA PHE A 281 -10.80 19.96 7.71
C PHE A 281 -11.17 21.03 6.67
N GLN A 282 -11.57 20.61 5.46
CA GLN A 282 -11.98 21.52 4.40
C GLN A 282 -13.19 22.37 4.80
N TRP A 283 -14.17 21.80 5.51
CA TRP A 283 -15.31 22.53 6.04
C TRP A 283 -14.88 23.65 6.98
N LEU A 284 -14.03 23.34 7.97
CA LEU A 284 -13.56 24.32 8.95
C LEU A 284 -12.71 25.42 8.29
N VAL A 285 -11.85 25.06 7.34
CA VAL A 285 -11.06 26.04 6.55
C VAL A 285 -11.98 26.96 5.74
N ALA A 286 -13.01 26.42 5.09
CA ALA A 286 -13.98 27.21 4.33
C ALA A 286 -14.76 28.18 5.24
N CYS A 287 -15.21 27.72 6.42
CA CYS A 287 -15.86 28.57 7.42
C CYS A 287 -14.91 29.66 7.97
N GLY A 288 -13.62 29.37 8.07
CA GLY A 288 -12.56 30.31 8.50
C GLY A 288 -12.13 31.32 7.42
N GLY A 289 -12.83 31.41 6.29
CA GLY A 289 -12.51 32.33 5.19
C GLY A 289 -11.45 31.81 4.22
N GLY A 290 -11.21 30.49 4.18
CA GLY A 290 -10.37 29.82 3.18
C GLY A 290 -8.87 30.01 3.37
N ARG A 291 -8.42 30.53 4.52
CA ARG A 291 -6.99 30.70 4.80
C ARG A 291 -6.40 29.41 5.37
N PRO A 292 -5.18 29.03 4.99
CA PRO A 292 -4.49 27.92 5.63
C PRO A 292 -4.42 28.14 7.14
N PRO A 293 -4.81 27.13 7.95
CA PRO A 293 -4.83 27.28 9.39
C PRO A 293 -3.41 27.33 9.98
N PRO A 294 -3.20 28.02 11.11
CA PRO A 294 -1.93 28.00 11.81
C PRO A 294 -1.59 26.57 12.25
N PHE A 295 -0.34 26.16 12.04
CA PHE A 295 0.17 24.82 12.36
C PHE A 295 -0.61 23.66 11.72
N GLY A 296 -1.39 23.91 10.65
CA GLY A 296 -2.17 22.88 9.99
C GLY A 296 -3.42 22.43 10.76
N VAL A 297 -3.84 23.15 11.82
CA VAL A 297 -4.99 22.80 12.66
C VAL A 297 -6.14 23.77 12.43
N ALA A 298 -7.17 23.34 11.70
CA ALA A 298 -8.38 24.12 11.49
C ALA A 298 -9.27 24.06 12.74
N THR A 299 -9.77 25.22 13.20
CA THR A 299 -10.66 25.33 14.36
C THR A 299 -11.96 26.03 13.97
N GLY A 300 -13.05 25.68 14.65
CA GLY A 300 -14.36 26.28 14.40
C GLY A 300 -15.48 25.57 15.15
N SER A 301 -16.66 25.50 14.54
CA SER A 301 -17.85 24.86 15.08
C SER A 301 -18.17 23.57 14.34
N CYS A 302 -18.55 22.53 15.08
CA CYS A 302 -18.98 21.26 14.51
C CYS A 302 -20.19 21.46 13.58
N PRO A 303 -20.17 20.91 12.35
CA PRO A 303 -21.30 21.06 11.41
C PRO A 303 -22.63 20.50 11.95
N ALA A 304 -22.57 19.55 12.87
CA ALA A 304 -23.74 18.85 13.40
C ALA A 304 -24.28 19.47 14.71
N CYS A 305 -23.41 19.77 15.68
CA CYS A 305 -23.82 20.22 17.01
C CYS A 305 -23.40 21.65 17.37
N LEU A 306 -22.66 22.34 16.49
CA LEU A 306 -22.17 23.71 16.66
C LEU A 306 -21.16 23.95 17.79
N GLU A 307 -20.86 22.94 18.62
CA GLU A 307 -19.80 22.98 19.63
C GLU A 307 -18.42 23.18 19.01
N SER A 308 -17.49 23.71 19.81
CA SER A 308 -16.11 23.92 19.38
C SER A 308 -15.45 22.62 18.95
N ILE A 309 -14.77 22.65 17.80
CA ILE A 309 -14.06 21.51 17.23
C ILE A 309 -12.76 21.97 16.57
N ALA A 310 -11.78 21.07 16.56
CA ALA A 310 -10.51 21.25 15.85
C ALA A 310 -10.22 20.01 15.00
N CYS A 311 -9.55 20.20 13.87
CA CYS A 311 -9.17 19.12 12.95
C CYS A 311 -7.84 19.45 12.26
N CYS A 312 -6.92 18.49 12.23
CA CYS A 312 -5.70 18.57 11.44
C CYS A 312 -5.94 18.05 10.02
N GLU A 313 -5.08 18.44 9.07
CA GLU A 313 -5.14 17.94 7.68
C GLU A 313 -4.75 16.45 7.58
N ARG A 314 -3.83 15.98 8.45
CA ARG A 314 -3.31 14.61 8.47
C ARG A 314 -3.47 13.98 9.86
N ASP A 315 -3.39 12.65 9.91
CA ASP A 315 -3.10 11.93 11.16
C ASP A 315 -1.61 12.11 11.45
N ASP A 316 -1.28 12.67 12.62
CA ASP A 316 0.09 12.71 13.14
C ASP A 316 0.40 11.38 13.85
#